data_AF-A0A2A3T261-F1
#
_entry.id   AF-A0A2A3T261-F1
#
_cell.length_a   1.000
_cell.length_b   1.000
_cell.length_c   1.000
_cell.angle_alpha   90.00
_cell.angle_beta   90.00
_cell.angle_gamma   90.00
#
_symmetry.space_group_name_H-M   'P 1'
#
loop_
_entity.id
_entity.type
_entity.pdbx_description
1 polymer ?
#
loop_
_entity_poly.entity_id
_entity_poly.type
_entity_poly.pdbx_seq_one_letter_code
_entity_poly.pdbx_strand_id
1 'polypeptide(L)' 'MGELNLGVKNFEEIQKITGLERDKLVSILKDLEKRRLIKVEEKSGLFGRKVELYLTDKGLKKYYS' A
#
# COMPACT_ATOMS: atom_id res chain seq x y z
N MET A 1 2.92 -23.33 -6.87
CA MET A 1 3.07 -22.55 -5.62
C MET A 1 2.24 -21.30 -5.83
N GLY A 2 1.14 -21.20 -5.09
CA GLY A 2 0.01 -20.33 -5.39
C GLY A 2 0.40 -18.87 -5.52
N GLU A 3 -0.23 -18.21 -6.48
CA GLU A 3 -0.12 -16.79 -6.77
C GLU A 3 -0.50 -15.98 -5.52
N LEU A 4 0.49 -15.67 -4.70
CA LEU A 4 0.31 -14.77 -3.59
C LEU A 4 0.05 -13.38 -4.19
N ASN A 5 -1.23 -12.97 -4.20
CA ASN A 5 -1.70 -11.61 -4.49
C ASN A 5 -1.15 -10.62 -3.44
N LEU A 6 0.18 -10.43 -3.43
CA LEU A 6 0.90 -9.52 -2.52
C LEU A 6 0.95 -8.09 -3.04
N GLY A 7 0.47 -7.88 -4.27
CA GLY A 7 0.91 -6.76 -5.08
C GLY A 7 0.12 -5.48 -4.88
N VAL A 8 -1.18 -5.53 -4.61
CA VAL A 8 -2.02 -4.33 -4.72
C VAL A 8 -3.03 -4.25 -3.59
N LYS A 9 -2.82 -3.28 -2.69
CA LYS A 9 -3.86 -2.83 -1.76
C LYS A 9 -4.30 -1.43 -2.13
N ASN A 10 -5.58 -1.14 -2.00
CA ASN A 10 -6.11 0.20 -2.22
C ASN A 10 -6.17 0.98 -0.90
N PHE A 11 -5.87 2.28 -0.97
CA PHE A 11 -5.85 3.15 0.22
C PHE A 11 -7.17 3.15 0.99
N GLU A 12 -8.30 3.21 0.29
CA GLU A 12 -9.64 3.25 0.89
C GLU A 12 -9.99 1.92 1.57
N GLU A 13 -9.59 0.79 0.98
CA GLU A 13 -9.72 -0.53 1.60
C GLU A 13 -8.92 -0.61 2.92
N ILE A 14 -7.67 -0.14 2.91
CA ILE A 14 -6.84 -0.11 4.13
C ILE A 14 -7.48 0.79 5.19
N GLN A 15 -7.97 1.97 4.79
CA GLN A 15 -8.65 2.89 5.71
C GLN A 15 -9.89 2.23 6.32
N LYS A 16 -10.70 1.54 5.51
CA LYS A 16 -11.91 0.84 5.95
C LYS A 16 -11.60 -0.30 6.93
N ILE A 17 -10.54 -1.06 6.68
CA ILE A 17 -10.15 -2.20 7.54
C ILE A 17 -9.52 -1.71 8.85
N THR A 18 -8.66 -0.71 8.78
CA THR A 18 -7.89 -0.24 9.94
C THR A 18 -8.63 0.79 10.79
N GLY A 19 -9.66 1.45 10.23
CA GLY A 19 -10.36 2.55 10.88
C GLY A 19 -9.49 3.78 11.14
N LEU A 20 -8.31 3.86 10.52
CA LEU A 20 -7.39 4.98 10.71
C LEU A 20 -7.92 6.23 10.02
N GLU A 21 -7.74 7.38 10.65
CA GLU A 21 -7.95 8.67 9.99
C GLU A 21 -7.00 8.81 8.80
N ARG A 22 -7.47 9.52 7.76
CA ARG A 22 -6.78 9.68 6.49
C ARG A 22 -5.35 10.19 6.69
N ASP A 23 -5.15 11.24 7.47
CA ASP A 23 -3.84 11.85 7.66
C ASP A 23 -2.87 10.94 8.42
N LYS A 24 -3.39 10.18 9.39
CA LYS A 24 -2.62 9.18 10.13
C LYS A 24 -2.18 8.06 9.20
N LEU A 25 -3.08 7.55 8.37
CA LEU A 25 -2.76 6.52 7.38
C LEU A 25 -1.73 7.06 6.38
N VAL A 26 -1.93 8.25 5.83
CA VAL A 26 -0.98 8.90 4.90
C VAL A 26 0.42 9.04 5.53
N SER A 27 0.50 9.43 6.81
CA SER A 27 1.77 9.55 7.53
C SER A 27 2.51 8.21 7.62
N ILE A 28 1.79 7.14 7.96
CA ILE A 28 2.35 5.77 8.00
C ILE A 28 2.83 5.34 6.62
N LEU A 29 2.03 5.55 5.58
CA LEU A 29 2.41 5.15 4.22
C LEU A 29 3.64 5.91 3.72
N LYS A 30 3.74 7.21 4.01
CA LYS A 30 4.93 8.02 3.71
C LYS A 30 6.18 7.50 4.41
N ASP A 31 6.08 7.05 5.67
CA ASP A 31 7.22 6.45 6.36
C ASP A 31 7.65 5.12 5.71
N LEU A 32 6.68 4.25 5.38
CA LEU A 32 6.95 2.98 4.71
C LEU A 32 7.58 3.17 3.32
N GLU A 33 7.14 4.19 2.59
CA GLU A 33 7.71 4.56 1.28
C GLU A 33 9.13 5.11 1.43
N LYS A 34 9.39 6.01 2.39
CA LYS A 34 10.74 6.51 2.71
C LYS A 34 11.71 5.38 3.04
N ARG A 35 11.22 4.36 3.74
CA ARG A 35 12.00 3.16 4.10
C ARG A 35 12.19 2.19 2.92
N ARG A 36 11.58 2.50 1.76
CA ARG A 36 11.54 1.68 0.56
C ARG A 36 10.96 0.30 0.83
N LEU A 37 9.92 0.24 1.66
CA LEU A 37 9.20 -1.00 1.96
C LEU A 37 8.00 -1.16 1.03
N ILE A 38 7.34 -0.05 0.70
CA ILE A 38 6.23 0.01 -0.24
C ILE A 38 6.49 1.03 -1.35
N LYS A 39 5.70 0.94 -2.41
CA LYS A 39 5.53 1.96 -3.45
C LYS A 39 4.05 2.35 -3.50
N VAL A 40 3.78 3.65 -3.55
CA VAL A 40 2.43 4.21 -3.70
C VAL A 40 2.30 4.76 -5.12
N GLU A 41 1.26 4.36 -5.85
CA GLU A 41 0.96 4.86 -7.19
C GLU A 41 -0.46 5.40 -7.27
N GLU A 42 -0.61 6.62 -7.79
CA GLU A 42 -1.91 7.15 -8.19
C GLU A 42 -2.18 6.73 -9.63
N LYS A 43 -3.32 6.07 -9.85
CA LYS A 43 -3.78 5.68 -11.18
C LYS A 43 -5.15 6.27 -11.46
N SER A 44 -5.39 6.63 -12.71
CA SER A 44 -6.72 6.96 -13.20
C SER A 44 -7.49 5.66 -13.49
N GLY A 45 -8.54 5.39 -12.71
CA GLY A 45 -9.48 4.32 -12.95
C GLY A 45 -10.78 4.81 -13.57
N LEU A 46 -11.66 3.88 -13.92
CA LEU A 46 -12.98 4.15 -14.52
C LEU A 46 -13.89 5.04 -13.65
N PHE A 47 -13.63 5.07 -12.34
CA PHE A 47 -14.38 5.84 -11.34
C PHE A 47 -13.60 7.04 -10.78
N GLY A 48 -12.53 7.48 -11.45
CA GLY A 48 -11.67 8.58 -11.01
C GLY A 48 -10.31 8.09 -10.52
N ARG A 49 -9.60 8.95 -9.77
CA ARG A 49 -8.24 8.65 -9.27
C ARG A 49 -8.30 7.64 -8.14
N LYS A 50 -7.45 6.62 -8.22
CA LYS A 50 -7.33 5.53 -7.25
C LYS A 50 -5.87 5.45 -6.79
N VAL A 51 -5.66 5.30 -5.49
CA VAL A 51 -4.32 5.08 -4.92
C VAL A 51 -4.12 3.60 -4.66
N GLU A 52 -3.05 3.06 -5.24
CA GLU A 52 -2.63 1.67 -5.16
C GLU A 52 -1.28 1.55 -4.44
N LEU A 53 -1.15 0.53 -3.60
CA LEU A 53 0.03 0.26 -2.78
C LEU A 53 0.64 -1.08 -3.15
N TYR A 54 1.96 -1.08 -3.34
CA TYR A 54 2.75 -2.23 -3.73
C TYR A 54 3.84 -2.53 -2.71
N LEU A 55 4.06 -3.81 -2.39
CA LEU A 55 5.26 -4.24 -1.68
C LEU A 55 6.48 -4.18 -2.62
N THR A 56 7.58 -3.65 -2.12
CA THR A 56 8.89 -3.74 -2.80
C THR A 56 9.58 -5.06 -2.43
N ASP A 57 10.61 -5.46 -3.17
CA ASP A 57 11.44 -6.63 -2.81
C ASP A 57 12.05 -6.50 -1.41
N LYS A 58 12.43 -5.29 -1.01
CA LYS A 58 12.95 -5.00 0.34
C LYS A 58 11.86 -5.16 1.40
N GLY A 59 10.66 -4.67 1.11
CA GLY A 59 9.48 -4.86 1.97
C GLY A 59 9.13 -6.33 2.13
N LEU A 60 9.13 -7.07 1.02
CA LEU A 60 8.88 -8.50 0.98
C LEU A 60 9.90 -9.26 1.82
N LYS A 61 11.20 -9.03 1.59
CA LYS A 61 12.28 -9.66 2.36
C LYS A 61 12.17 -9.37 3.86
N LYS A 62 11.74 -8.17 4.25
CA LYS A 62 11.55 -7.81 5.67
C LYS A 62 10.34 -8.50 6.31
N TYR A 63 9.28 -8.77 5.54
CA TYR A 63 8.08 -9.44 6.05
C TYR A 63 8.29 -10.94 6.26
N TYR A 64 9.07 -11.57 5.39
CA TYR A 64 9.33 -13.02 5.39
C TYR A 64 10.62 -13.41 6.13
N SER A 65 11.30 -12.48 6.78
CA SER A 65 12.54 -12.72 7.54
C SER A 65 12.31 -12.59 9.03
#